data_AF-A0A661XIK8-F1
#
_entry.id   AF-A0A661XIK8-F1
#
_cell.length_a   1.000
_cell.length_b   1.000
_cell.length_c   1.000
_cell.angle_alpha   90.00
_cell.angle_beta   90.00
_cell.angle_gamma   90.00
#
_symmetry.space_group_name_H-M   'P 1'
#
loop_
_entity.id
_entity.type
_entity.pdbx_description
1 polymer ?
#
loop_
_entity_poly.entity_id
_entity_poly.type
_entity_poly.pdbx_seq_one_letter_code
_entity_poly.pdbx_strand_id
1 'polypeptide(L)'
;MLVSGSLAAVTDSAGTELKLKESPRLWVSQETVHHLSDKLHTPYLQSQARRIIEDADWLVDIRPIAEGEGKAYQYGTRAIASHLQCLTAAWVLTHEAKYRAAAIRHMGNLMTWTHISCEARPTTPADTELPFCLSYGEHAADIG
;
A
#
# COMPACT_ATOMS: atom_id res chain seq x y z
N MET A 1 -5.25 20.41 -9.24
CA MET A 1 -3.89 20.74 -8.76
C MET A 1 -3.25 19.45 -8.27
N LEU A 2 -2.32 18.89 -9.05
CA LEU A 2 -1.55 17.71 -8.66
C LEU A 2 -0.34 18.21 -7.86
N VAL A 3 -0.27 17.86 -6.58
CA VAL A 3 0.91 18.12 -5.75
C VAL A 3 1.93 17.04 -6.11
N SER A 4 2.87 17.37 -6.97
CA SER A 4 4.08 16.58 -7.19
C SER A 4 4.97 16.71 -5.96
N GLY A 5 4.80 15.81 -4.99
CA GLY A 5 5.74 15.66 -3.88
C GLY A 5 7.03 15.05 -4.40
N SER A 6 8.10 15.84 -4.45
CA SER A 6 9.46 15.35 -4.69
C SER A 6 9.84 14.42 -3.53
N LEU A 7 10.00 13.12 -3.83
CA LEU A 7 10.61 12.15 -2.91
C LEU A 7 12.10 12.47 -2.82
N ALA A 8 12.57 12.82 -1.64
CA ALA A 8 13.97 13.12 -1.36
C ALA A 8 14.88 11.93 -1.74
N ALA A 9 16.02 12.24 -2.37
CA ALA A 9 17.04 11.27 -2.70
C ALA A 9 17.58 10.62 -1.41
N VAL A 10 17.52 9.29 -1.35
CA VAL A 10 18.13 8.50 -0.27
C VAL A 10 19.42 7.90 -0.83
N THR A 11 20.56 8.27 -0.24
CA THR A 11 21.87 7.70 -0.57
C THR A 11 22.07 6.38 0.18
N ASP A 12 22.54 5.34 -0.51
CA ASP A 12 22.96 4.10 0.16
C ASP A 12 24.30 4.26 0.88
N SER A 13 24.67 3.26 1.69
CA SER A 13 25.94 3.22 2.44
C SER A 13 27.20 3.16 1.57
N ALA A 14 27.06 3.00 0.25
CA ALA A 14 28.15 3.03 -0.73
C ALA A 14 28.25 4.36 -1.50
N GLY A 15 27.41 5.36 -1.16
CA GLY A 15 27.42 6.67 -1.82
C GLY A 15 26.74 6.67 -3.19
N THR A 16 25.98 5.63 -3.52
CA THR A 16 25.17 5.60 -4.75
C THR A 16 23.82 6.24 -4.47
N GLU A 17 23.49 7.27 -5.23
CA GLU A 17 22.18 7.92 -5.16
C GLU A 17 21.11 6.97 -5.73
N LEU A 18 20.18 6.50 -4.90
CA LEU A 18 19.05 5.70 -5.36
C LEU A 18 18.09 6.59 -6.16
N LYS A 19 18.20 6.53 -7.49
CA LYS A 19 17.22 7.16 -8.39
C LYS A 19 15.94 6.33 -8.42
N LEU A 20 14.91 6.82 -7.72
CA LEU A 20 13.60 6.17 -7.72
C LEU A 20 12.90 6.39 -9.08
N LYS A 21 12.37 5.31 -9.67
CA LYS A 21 11.47 5.40 -10.84
C LYS A 21 10.15 6.10 -10.46
N GLU A 22 9.52 6.74 -11.45
CA GLU A 22 8.17 7.31 -11.29
C GLU A 22 7.15 6.22 -10.91
N SER A 23 6.10 6.59 -10.18
CA SER A 23 5.04 5.67 -9.78
C SER A 23 3.95 5.58 -10.86
N PRO A 24 3.28 4.43 -11.05
CA PRO A 24 3.46 3.15 -10.37
C PRO A 24 4.74 2.44 -10.83
N ARG A 25 5.40 1.76 -9.89
CA ARG A 25 6.66 1.05 -10.14
C ARG A 25 6.61 -0.42 -9.72
N LEU A 26 5.83 -0.73 -8.68
CA LEU A 26 5.56 -2.08 -8.17
C LEU A 26 4.49 -2.82 -8.99
N TRP A 27 4.84 -4.02 -9.46
CA TRP A 27 3.97 -5.02 -10.14
C TRP A 27 3.29 -4.63 -11.45
N VAL A 28 3.09 -3.34 -11.73
CA VAL A 28 2.43 -2.84 -12.95
C VAL A 28 3.10 -1.58 -13.47
N SER A 29 3.19 -1.46 -14.80
CA SER A 29 3.61 -0.22 -15.46
C SER A 29 2.48 0.82 -15.46
N GLN A 30 2.83 2.09 -15.67
CA GLN A 30 1.85 3.17 -15.85
C GLN A 30 0.88 2.88 -17.01
N GLU A 31 1.38 2.35 -18.13
CA GLU A 31 0.55 1.91 -19.25
C GLU A 31 -0.46 0.84 -18.82
N THR A 32 -0.01 -0.14 -18.02
CA THR A 32 -0.92 -1.18 -17.51
C THR A 32 -2.00 -0.59 -16.62
N VAL A 33 -1.72 0.45 -15.84
CA VAL A 33 -2.75 1.12 -15.03
C VAL A 33 -3.83 1.76 -15.88
N HIS A 34 -3.49 2.36 -17.03
CA HIS A 34 -4.47 3.01 -17.90
C HIS A 34 -5.29 2.05 -18.76
N HIS A 35 -4.79 0.83 -18.99
CA HIS A 35 -5.39 -0.14 -19.91
C HIS A 35 -5.72 -1.49 -19.24
N LEU A 36 -5.80 -1.55 -17.91
CA LEU A 36 -6.02 -2.82 -17.21
C LEU A 36 -7.39 -3.41 -17.52
N SER A 37 -8.41 -2.56 -17.67
CA SER A 37 -9.78 -2.96 -18.04
C SER A 37 -9.80 -3.69 -19.39
N ASP A 38 -9.01 -3.23 -20.37
CA ASP A 38 -8.88 -3.85 -21.70
C ASP A 38 -8.29 -5.26 -21.63
N LYS A 39 -7.56 -5.58 -20.55
CA LYS A 39 -6.95 -6.89 -20.30
C LYS A 39 -7.92 -7.89 -19.63
N LEU A 40 -9.13 -7.48 -19.23
CA LEU A 40 -10.13 -8.34 -18.55
C LEU A 40 -11.00 -9.15 -19.54
N HIS A 41 -10.38 -9.91 -20.43
CA HIS A 41 -11.05 -10.58 -21.55
C HIS A 41 -11.63 -11.97 -21.22
N THR A 42 -11.32 -12.53 -20.04
CA THR A 42 -11.84 -13.85 -19.64
C THR A 42 -12.89 -13.74 -18.53
N PRO A 43 -13.90 -14.64 -18.48
CA PRO A 43 -14.89 -14.66 -17.40
C PRO A 43 -14.26 -14.80 -16.01
N TYR A 44 -13.14 -15.53 -15.93
CA TYR A 44 -12.37 -15.66 -14.70
C TYR A 44 -11.82 -14.30 -14.24
N LEU A 45 -11.11 -13.57 -15.10
CA LEU A 45 -10.55 -12.26 -14.77
C LEU A 45 -11.63 -11.23 -14.43
N GLN A 46 -12.75 -11.24 -15.17
CA GLN A 46 -13.91 -10.40 -14.87
C GLN A 46 -14.51 -10.71 -13.49
N SER A 47 -14.60 -12.00 -13.14
CA SER A 47 -15.10 -12.40 -11.82
C SER A 47 -14.17 -11.96 -10.68
N GLN A 48 -12.84 -11.99 -10.91
CA GLN A 48 -11.86 -11.51 -9.94
C GLN A 48 -11.93 -9.99 -9.80
N ALA A 49 -12.00 -9.25 -10.91
CA ALA A 49 -12.14 -7.80 -10.90
C ALA A 49 -13.41 -7.37 -10.13
N ARG A 50 -14.54 -8.05 -10.37
CA ARG A 50 -15.77 -7.80 -9.63
C ARG A 50 -15.61 -8.02 -8.13
N ARG A 51 -15.00 -9.13 -7.70
CA ARG A 51 -14.77 -9.40 -6.27
C ARG A 51 -13.89 -8.34 -5.61
N ILE A 52 -12.82 -7.92 -6.30
CA ILE A 52 -11.94 -6.84 -5.82
C ILE A 52 -12.74 -5.55 -5.62
N ILE A 53 -13.62 -5.21 -6.56
CA ILE A 53 -14.47 -4.02 -6.46
C ILE A 53 -15.47 -4.14 -5.31
N GLU A 54 -16.14 -5.29 -5.16
CA GLU A 54 -17.08 -5.55 -4.06
C GLU A 54 -16.40 -5.46 -2.68
N ASP A 55 -15.22 -6.05 -2.52
CA ASP A 55 -14.42 -5.97 -1.29
C ASP A 55 -13.95 -4.52 -1.04
N ALA A 56 -13.54 -3.81 -2.08
CA ALA A 56 -13.09 -2.42 -1.97
C ALA A 56 -14.23 -1.47 -1.60
N ASP A 57 -15.44 -1.67 -2.13
CA ASP A 57 -16.62 -0.87 -1.78
C ASP A 57 -16.92 -0.95 -0.28
N TRP A 58 -16.81 -2.14 0.32
CA TRP A 58 -16.95 -2.31 1.76
C TRP A 58 -15.86 -1.54 2.55
N LEU A 59 -14.62 -1.51 2.02
CA LEU A 59 -13.51 -0.79 2.65
C LEU A 59 -13.60 0.74 2.53
N VAL A 60 -14.34 1.29 1.56
CA VAL A 60 -14.49 2.75 1.38
C VAL A 60 -15.07 3.43 2.62
N ASP A 61 -16.01 2.77 3.30
CA ASP A 61 -16.70 3.33 4.47
C ASP A 61 -16.12 2.87 5.80
N ILE A 62 -15.16 1.96 5.77
CA ILE A 62 -14.53 1.44 6.97
C ILE A 62 -13.55 2.43 7.57
N ARG A 63 -13.65 2.56 8.89
CA ARG A 63 -12.68 3.31 9.67
C ARG A 63 -11.29 2.66 9.58
N PRO A 64 -10.20 3.44 9.50
CA PRO A 64 -8.86 2.89 9.63
C PRO A 64 -8.68 2.10 10.93
N ILE A 65 -7.87 1.04 10.84
CA ILE A 65 -7.49 0.20 11.99
C ILE A 65 -6.61 1.05 12.90
N ALA A 66 -6.96 1.22 14.17
CA ALA A 66 -6.14 1.99 15.10
C ALA A 66 -4.98 1.15 15.66
N GLU A 67 -3.93 1.82 16.09
CA GLU A 67 -2.80 1.16 16.75
C GLU A 67 -3.28 0.42 18.01
N GLY A 68 -2.89 -0.85 18.17
CA GLY A 68 -3.25 -1.66 19.34
C GLY A 68 -4.62 -2.34 19.28
N GLU A 69 -5.42 -2.17 18.22
CA GLU A 69 -6.71 -2.89 18.08
C GLU A 69 -6.52 -4.40 17.80
N GLY A 70 -5.39 -4.77 17.23
CA GLY A 70 -5.02 -6.16 16.97
C GLY A 70 -4.33 -6.82 18.17
N LYS A 71 -4.35 -8.15 18.22
CA LYS A 71 -3.62 -8.94 19.22
C LYS A 71 -2.09 -8.73 19.18
N ALA A 72 -1.58 -8.30 18.03
CA ALA A 72 -0.19 -7.92 17.81
C ALA A 72 -0.13 -6.82 16.73
N TYR A 73 0.89 -5.96 16.76
CA TYR A 73 1.05 -4.88 15.78
C TYR A 73 1.19 -5.42 14.34
N GLN A 74 1.86 -6.57 14.16
CA GLN A 74 1.94 -7.25 12.85
C GLN A 74 0.56 -7.58 12.25
N TYR A 75 -0.42 -7.94 13.07
CA TYR A 75 -1.76 -8.25 12.55
C TYR A 75 -2.40 -7.00 11.94
N GLY A 76 -2.27 -5.87 12.66
CA GLY A 76 -2.78 -4.59 12.21
C GLY A 76 -2.09 -4.08 10.95
N THR A 77 -0.76 -4.11 10.88
CA THR A 77 -0.01 -3.67 9.69
C THR A 77 -0.30 -4.56 8.47
N ARG A 78 -0.45 -5.88 8.65
CA ARG A 78 -0.86 -6.79 7.57
C ARG A 78 -2.29 -6.52 7.08
N ALA A 79 -3.24 -6.30 7.98
CA ALA A 79 -4.60 -5.96 7.61
C ALA A 79 -4.66 -4.63 6.84
N ILE A 80 -3.92 -3.61 7.28
CA ILE A 80 -3.78 -2.34 6.54
C ILE A 80 -3.17 -2.57 5.16
N ALA A 81 -2.10 -3.37 5.05
CA ALA A 81 -1.49 -3.71 3.75
C ALA A 81 -2.51 -4.36 2.80
N SER A 82 -3.33 -5.30 3.29
CA SER A 82 -4.40 -5.91 2.50
C SER A 82 -5.47 -4.88 2.07
N HIS A 83 -5.87 -3.96 2.96
CA HIS A 83 -6.81 -2.88 2.60
C HIS A 83 -6.24 -2.00 1.49
N LEU A 84 -4.96 -1.61 1.61
CA LEU A 84 -4.28 -0.76 0.63
C LEU A 84 -4.16 -1.47 -0.73
N GLN A 85 -3.84 -2.76 -0.76
CA GLN A 85 -3.78 -3.55 -1.99
C GLN A 85 -5.15 -3.62 -2.67
N CYS A 86 -6.21 -3.94 -1.91
CA CYS A 86 -7.57 -4.03 -2.44
C CYS A 86 -8.07 -2.69 -3.01
N LEU A 87 -7.95 -1.60 -2.23
CA LEU A 87 -8.38 -0.26 -2.64
C LEU A 87 -7.57 0.27 -3.83
N THR A 88 -6.26 0.04 -3.85
CA THR A 88 -5.42 0.48 -4.98
C THR A 88 -5.74 -0.34 -6.24
N ALA A 89 -5.97 -1.64 -6.11
CA ALA A 89 -6.37 -2.49 -7.24
C ALA A 89 -7.74 -2.04 -7.80
N ALA A 90 -8.73 -1.77 -6.95
CA ALA A 90 -10.02 -1.25 -7.38
C ALA A 90 -9.89 0.13 -8.06
N TRP A 91 -9.02 1.01 -7.55
CA TRP A 91 -8.72 2.28 -8.21
C TRP A 91 -8.08 2.09 -9.59
N VAL A 92 -7.14 1.15 -9.75
CA VAL A 92 -6.54 0.85 -11.05
C VAL A 92 -7.57 0.28 -12.03
N LEU A 93 -8.50 -0.55 -11.55
CA LEU A 93 -9.54 -1.17 -12.40
C LEU A 93 -10.63 -0.18 -12.86
N THR A 94 -10.95 0.82 -12.05
CA THR A 94 -12.14 1.67 -12.23
C THR A 94 -11.84 3.16 -12.41
N HIS A 95 -10.67 3.60 -11.96
CA HIS A 95 -10.29 5.01 -11.80
C HIS A 95 -11.22 5.86 -10.91
N GLU A 96 -12.10 5.24 -10.12
CA GLU A 96 -12.99 5.99 -9.22
C GLU A 96 -12.21 6.63 -8.05
N ALA A 97 -12.44 7.92 -7.82
CA ALA A 97 -11.70 8.70 -6.81
C ALA A 97 -11.91 8.20 -5.38
N LYS A 98 -13.05 7.53 -5.08
CA LYS A 98 -13.41 7.04 -3.74
C LYS A 98 -12.40 6.02 -3.21
N TYR A 99 -11.91 5.12 -4.06
CA TYR A 99 -10.96 4.09 -3.65
C TYR A 99 -9.58 4.69 -3.32
N ARG A 100 -9.12 5.64 -4.14
CA ARG A 100 -7.88 6.38 -3.86
C ARG A 100 -7.98 7.18 -2.56
N ALA A 101 -9.09 7.87 -2.34
CA ALA A 101 -9.31 8.63 -1.11
C ALA A 101 -9.30 7.72 0.13
N ALA A 102 -9.98 6.57 0.06
CA ALA A 102 -9.97 5.57 1.14
C ALA A 102 -8.56 5.01 1.38
N ALA A 103 -7.81 4.65 0.34
CA ALA A 103 -6.44 4.15 0.48
C ALA A 103 -5.53 5.17 1.18
N ILE A 104 -5.61 6.45 0.81
CA ILE A 104 -4.87 7.53 1.47
C ILE A 104 -5.27 7.66 2.94
N ARG A 105 -6.57 7.54 3.26
CA ARG A 105 -7.06 7.58 4.64
C ARG A 105 -6.52 6.42 5.49
N HIS A 106 -6.51 5.19 4.95
CA HIS A 106 -5.94 4.03 5.64
C HIS A 106 -4.42 4.16 5.83
N MET A 107 -3.69 4.62 4.80
CA MET A 107 -2.24 4.85 4.88
C MET A 107 -1.89 5.97 5.87
N GLY A 108 -2.63 7.09 5.82
CA GLY A 108 -2.38 8.24 6.69
C GLY A 108 -2.50 7.88 8.17
N ASN A 109 -3.40 6.96 8.53
CA ASN A 109 -3.49 6.44 9.89
C ASN A 109 -2.32 5.53 10.28
N LEU A 110 -1.80 4.70 9.35
CA LEU A 110 -0.59 3.91 9.64
C LEU A 110 0.62 4.82 9.94
N MET A 111 0.71 5.96 9.26
CA MET A 111 1.77 6.95 9.49
C MET A 111 1.73 7.59 10.89
N THR A 112 0.64 7.42 11.65
CA THR A 112 0.56 7.88 13.04
C THR A 112 0.91 6.79 14.05
N TRP A 113 1.21 5.57 13.59
CA TRP A 113 1.55 4.46 14.49
C TRP A 113 2.98 4.61 14.99
N THR A 114 3.17 4.37 16.28
CA THR A 114 4.50 4.36 16.88
C THR A 114 5.20 3.03 16.63
N HIS A 115 4.43 1.93 16.54
CA HIS A 115 4.94 0.57 16.42
C HIS A 115 4.56 -0.08 15.08
N ILE A 116 5.39 0.16 14.05
CA ILE A 116 5.19 -0.44 12.71
C ILE A 116 6.08 -1.67 12.50
N SER A 117 7.14 -1.84 13.29
CA SER A 117 8.06 -2.97 13.17
C SER A 117 7.37 -4.30 13.46
N CYS A 118 7.81 -5.34 12.74
CA CYS A 118 7.34 -6.70 12.94
C CYS A 118 7.78 -7.28 14.31
N GLU A 119 8.81 -6.69 14.92
CA GLU A 119 9.31 -7.07 16.26
C GLU A 119 8.59 -6.34 17.40
N ALA A 120 7.76 -5.34 17.09
CA ALA A 120 7.08 -4.54 18.11
C ALA A 120 5.98 -5.34 18.81
N ARG A 121 5.90 -5.20 20.14
CA ARG A 121 4.86 -5.79 21.00
C ARG A 121 4.16 -4.69 21.79
N PRO A 122 2.95 -4.90 22.33
CA PRO A 122 2.25 -3.89 23.13
C PRO A 122 3.05 -3.37 24.35
N THR A 123 4.03 -4.15 24.82
CA THR A 123 4.92 -3.78 25.93
C THR A 123 6.20 -3.07 25.48
N THR A 124 6.44 -2.92 24.18
CA THR A 124 7.59 -2.20 23.65
C THR A 124 7.41 -0.70 23.95
N PRO A 125 8.39 -0.05 24.58
CA PRO A 125 8.40 1.41 24.72
C PRO A 125 8.42 2.11 23.35
N ALA A 126 7.70 3.23 23.25
CA ALA A 126 7.55 4.03 22.03
C ALA A 126 8.89 4.52 21.43
N ASP A 127 9.90 4.71 22.26
CA ASP A 127 11.23 5.22 21.93
C ASP A 127 12.25 4.11 21.61
N THR A 128 11.83 2.85 21.68
CA THR A 128 12.73 1.73 21.37
C THR A 128 13.00 1.68 19.87
N GLU A 129 14.27 1.87 19.49
CA GLU A 129 14.71 1.58 18.12
C GLU A 129 14.54 0.09 17.83
N LEU A 130 13.58 -0.22 16.96
CA LEU A 130 13.36 -1.57 16.47
C LEU A 130 13.82 -1.69 15.02
N PRO A 131 14.41 -2.83 14.63
CA PRO A 131 14.74 -3.07 13.24
C PRO A 131 13.46 -2.99 12.40
N PHE A 132 13.49 -2.16 11.36
CA PHE A 132 12.44 -2.17 10.35
C PHE A 132 12.56 -3.46 9.54
N CYS A 133 11.56 -4.34 9.64
CA CYS A 133 11.58 -5.59 8.90
C CYS A 133 11.33 -5.32 7.41
N LEU A 134 12.39 -5.36 6.62
CA LEU A 134 12.41 -5.16 5.17
C LEU A 134 11.69 -6.26 4.36
N SER A 135 10.83 -7.08 4.95
CA SER A 135 9.97 -7.98 4.16
C SER A 135 9.02 -7.23 3.22
N TYR A 136 8.93 -5.88 3.34
CA TYR A 136 8.32 -4.99 2.36
C TYR A 136 9.24 -4.65 1.15
N GLY A 137 10.56 -4.72 1.33
CA GLY A 137 11.57 -4.43 0.32
C GLY A 137 11.84 -5.58 -0.66
N GLU A 138 11.52 -6.83 -0.29
CA GLU A 138 11.67 -7.98 -1.19
C GLU A 138 10.70 -7.93 -2.39
N HIS A 139 9.63 -7.13 -2.30
CA HIS A 139 8.75 -6.82 -3.42
C HIS A 139 9.14 -5.53 -4.16
N ALA A 140 10.14 -4.78 -3.69
CA ALA A 140 10.66 -3.58 -4.36
C ALA A 140 11.61 -3.88 -5.54
N ALA A 141 11.79 -5.16 -5.87
CA ALA A 141 12.33 -5.58 -7.16
C ALA A 141 11.26 -5.33 -8.24
N ASP A 142 11.20 -4.06 -8.69
CA ASP A 142 10.31 -3.60 -9.74
C ASP A 142 10.62 -4.24 -11.09
N ILE A 143 9.58 -4.25 -11.92
CA ILE A 143 9.63 -4.47 -13.37
C ILE A 143 10.79 -3.65 -13.98
N GLY A 144 11.58 -4.34 -14.81
CA GLY A 144 12.76 -3.81 -15.51
C GLY A 144 12.52 -2.48 -16.21
#